data_AF-A0A962TXH6-F1
#
_entry.id   AF-A0A962TXH6-F1
#
_cell.length_a   1.000
_cell.length_b   1.000
_cell.length_c   1.000
_cell.angle_alpha   90.00
_cell.angle_beta   90.00
_cell.angle_gamma   90.00
#
_symmetry.space_group_name_H-M   'P 1'
#
loop_
_entity.id
_entity.type
_entity.pdbx_description
1 polymer ?
#
loop_
_entity_poly.entity_id
_entity_poly.type
_entity_poly.pdbx_seq_one_letter_code
_entity_poly.pdbx_strand_id
1 'polypeptide(L)'
;MTDESTTTKKVEFSEVQDLAKRFIDLANEIKNEGRAPDAINGALMFASCIYATYSAAGNEGYLHDSGVAKVVEVYRRNLATLQKLKKAQSQTDTA
;
A
#
# COMPACT_ATOMS: atom_id res chain seq x y z
N MET A 1 4.68 -29.77 -13.97
CA MET A 1 3.95 -29.66 -12.69
C MET A 1 4.23 -28.27 -12.14
N THR A 2 3.51 -27.28 -12.66
CA THR A 2 3.65 -25.88 -12.25
C THR A 2 3.06 -25.74 -10.86
N ASP A 3 3.89 -25.35 -9.91
CA ASP A 3 3.56 -25.20 -8.50
C ASP A 3 2.40 -24.20 -8.31
N GLU A 4 1.23 -24.73 -7.96
CA GLU A 4 0.00 -23.99 -7.67
C GLU A 4 0.23 -22.97 -6.55
N SER A 5 1.16 -23.23 -5.62
CA SER A 5 1.57 -22.30 -4.55
C SER A 5 2.27 -21.04 -5.07
N THR A 6 3.04 -21.19 -6.15
CA THR A 6 3.72 -20.07 -6.83
C THR A 6 2.73 -19.24 -7.65
N THR A 7 1.74 -19.90 -8.27
CA THR A 7 0.67 -19.22 -9.02
C THR A 7 -0.24 -18.42 -8.08
N THR A 8 -0.67 -18.99 -6.95
CA THR A 8 -1.54 -18.32 -5.96
C THR A 8 -0.87 -17.09 -5.34
N LYS A 9 0.43 -17.17 -5.01
CA LYS A 9 1.18 -15.98 -4.51
C LYS A 9 1.32 -14.87 -5.55
N LYS A 10 1.39 -15.21 -6.84
CA LYS A 10 1.50 -14.22 -7.93
C LYS A 10 0.16 -13.52 -8.18
N VAL A 11 -0.95 -14.23 -8.02
CA VAL A 11 -2.33 -13.71 -8.17
C VAL A 11 -2.71 -12.78 -7.01
N GLU A 12 -2.42 -13.16 -5.76
CA GLU A 12 -2.70 -12.31 -4.58
C GLU A 12 -1.91 -10.98 -4.61
N PHE A 13 -0.69 -11.00 -5.15
CA PHE A 13 0.14 -9.81 -5.26
C PHE A 13 -0.31 -8.86 -6.39
N SER A 14 -1.05 -9.35 -7.40
CA SER A 14 -1.56 -8.52 -8.49
C SER A 14 -2.78 -7.70 -8.06
N GLU A 15 -3.68 -8.28 -7.27
CA GLU A 15 -4.89 -7.56 -6.82
C GLU A 15 -4.55 -6.33 -5.97
N VAL A 16 -3.63 -6.46 -5.01
CA VAL A 16 -3.19 -5.33 -4.18
C VAL A 16 -2.54 -4.23 -5.02
N GLN A 17 -1.81 -4.58 -6.08
CA GLN A 17 -1.21 -3.61 -7.01
C GLN A 17 -2.26 -2.90 -7.86
N ASP A 18 -3.27 -3.62 -8.34
CA ASP A 18 -4.36 -3.06 -9.14
C ASP A 18 -5.22 -2.09 -8.30
N LEU A 19 -5.51 -2.44 -7.05
CA LEU A 19 -6.19 -1.56 -6.11
C LEU A 19 -5.31 -0.35 -5.75
N ALA A 20 -4.03 -0.55 -5.49
CA ALA A 20 -3.07 0.53 -5.25
C ALA A 20 -3.04 1.51 -6.43
N LYS A 21 -3.05 1.01 -7.67
CA LYS A 21 -3.09 1.85 -8.87
C LYS A 21 -4.31 2.78 -8.87
N ARG A 22 -5.49 2.30 -8.49
CA ARG A 22 -6.70 3.13 -8.39
C ARG A 22 -6.55 4.28 -7.39
N PHE A 23 -5.93 4.03 -6.24
CA PHE A 23 -5.63 5.10 -5.27
C PHE A 23 -4.63 6.12 -5.82
N ILE A 24 -3.61 5.66 -6.56
CA ILE A 24 -2.61 6.53 -7.19
C ILE A 24 -3.22 7.35 -8.33
N ASP A 25 -4.12 6.78 -9.13
CA ASP A 25 -4.81 7.51 -10.20
C ASP A 25 -5.63 8.68 -9.61
N LEU A 26 -6.39 8.43 -8.55
CA LEU A 26 -7.11 9.49 -7.81
C LEU A 26 -6.14 10.52 -7.20
N ALA A 27 -5.02 10.08 -6.63
CA ALA A 27 -4.01 10.98 -6.09
C ALA A 27 -3.41 11.89 -7.17
N ASN A 28 -3.24 11.38 -8.40
CA ASN A 28 -2.79 12.16 -9.55
C ASN A 28 -3.86 13.14 -10.04
N GLU A 29 -5.14 12.79 -9.99
CA GLU A 29 -6.24 13.74 -10.25
C GLU A 29 -6.17 14.91 -9.26
N ILE A 30 -6.08 14.63 -7.96
CA ILE A 30 -5.95 15.67 -6.90
C ILE A 30 -4.69 16.53 -7.11
N LYS A 31 -3.60 15.92 -7.58
CA LYS A 31 -2.37 16.67 -7.95
C LYS A 31 -2.64 17.63 -9.11
N ASN A 32 -3.38 17.19 -10.13
CA ASN A 32 -3.73 18.01 -11.29
C ASN A 32 -4.68 19.16 -10.92
N GLU A 33 -5.42 19.05 -9.81
CA GLU A 33 -6.19 20.15 -9.21
C GLU A 33 -5.29 21.21 -8.51
N GLY A 34 -3.97 21.05 -8.53
CA GLY A 34 -3.01 22.02 -8.00
C GLY A 34 -2.63 21.78 -6.53
N ARG A 35 -2.95 20.63 -5.96
CA ARG A 35 -2.53 20.27 -4.59
C ARG A 35 -1.06 19.83 -4.56
N ALA A 36 -0.36 20.22 -3.50
CA ALA A 36 1.04 19.89 -3.30
C ALA A 36 1.23 18.37 -3.08
N PRO A 37 2.22 17.72 -3.71
CA PRO A 37 2.48 16.28 -3.54
C PRO A 37 2.62 15.83 -2.09
N ASP A 38 3.26 16.63 -1.23
CA ASP A 38 3.42 16.30 0.20
C ASP A 38 2.09 16.26 0.95
N ALA A 39 1.17 17.17 0.62
CA ALA A 39 -0.18 17.17 1.19
C ALA A 39 -0.99 15.96 0.73
N ILE A 40 -0.86 15.57 -0.54
CA ILE A 40 -1.51 14.38 -1.11
C ILE A 40 -0.98 13.11 -0.45
N ASN A 41 0.35 13.01 -0.28
CA ASN A 41 0.96 11.88 0.40
C ASN A 41 0.49 11.78 1.86
N GLY A 42 0.46 12.91 2.58
CA GLY A 42 -0.09 12.96 3.93
C GLY A 42 -1.56 12.50 3.99
N ALA A 43 -2.38 12.94 3.04
CA ALA A 43 -3.79 12.52 2.94
C ALA A 43 -3.94 11.02 2.66
N LEU A 44 -3.14 10.45 1.75
CA LEU A 44 -3.14 9.01 1.46
C LEU A 44 -2.72 8.18 2.70
N MET A 45 -1.68 8.62 3.41
CA MET A 45 -1.25 7.96 4.64
C MET A 45 -2.37 8.00 5.69
N PHE A 46 -3.00 9.16 5.89
CA PHE A 46 -4.07 9.29 6.87
C PHE A 46 -5.32 8.48 6.48
N ALA A 47 -5.70 8.47 5.20
CA ALA A 47 -6.78 7.63 4.68
C ALA A 47 -6.50 6.13 4.95
N SER A 48 -5.25 5.70 4.80
CA SER A 48 -4.87 4.32 5.15
C SER A 48 -5.04 4.02 6.64
N CYS A 49 -4.75 4.99 7.53
CA CYS A 49 -4.98 4.84 8.97
C CYS A 49 -6.47 4.73 9.31
N ILE A 50 -7.33 5.53 8.65
CA ILE A 50 -8.79 5.45 8.81
C ILE A 50 -9.28 4.05 8.42
N TYR A 51 -8.88 3.55 7.26
CA TYR A 51 -9.34 2.25 6.77
C TYR A 51 -8.79 1.09 7.62
N ALA A 52 -7.54 1.17 8.07
CA ALA A 52 -6.95 0.17 8.96
C ALA A 52 -7.67 0.12 10.32
N THR A 53 -8.05 1.28 10.85
CA THR A 53 -8.83 1.38 12.09
C THR A 53 -10.22 0.80 11.91
N TYR A 54 -10.92 1.21 10.85
CA TYR A 54 -12.22 0.65 10.48
C TYR A 54 -12.19 -0.88 10.35
N SER A 55 -11.21 -1.41 9.64
CA SER A 55 -11.08 -2.85 9.39
C SER A 55 -10.87 -3.68 10.67
N ALA A 56 -10.30 -3.08 11.72
CA ALA A 56 -9.98 -3.79 12.97
C ALA A 56 -11.00 -3.52 14.09
N ALA A 57 -11.59 -2.33 14.13
CA ALA A 57 -12.40 -1.85 15.25
C ALA A 57 -13.79 -1.33 14.84
N GLY A 58 -14.12 -1.30 13.55
CA GLY A 58 -15.38 -0.76 13.03
C GLY A 58 -15.40 0.77 12.97
N ASN A 59 -16.55 1.35 12.57
CA ASN A 59 -16.69 2.77 12.27
C ASN A 59 -16.49 3.71 13.47
N GLU A 60 -16.87 3.28 14.68
CA GLU A 60 -16.77 4.08 15.90
C GLU A 60 -15.63 3.61 16.83
N GLY A 61 -14.89 2.59 16.39
CA GLY A 61 -13.81 2.01 17.18
C GLY A 61 -12.48 2.76 17.03
N TYR A 62 -11.54 2.43 17.90
CA TYR A 62 -10.16 2.89 17.83
C TYR A 62 -9.20 1.71 18.07
N LEU A 63 -7.93 1.90 17.69
CA LEU A 63 -6.90 0.91 17.94
C LEU A 63 -6.28 1.12 19.33
N HIS A 64 -6.18 0.04 20.11
CA HIS A 64 -5.25 0.01 21.24
C HIS A 64 -3.79 0.03 20.74
N ASP A 65 -2.84 0.33 21.63
CA ASP A 65 -1.40 0.44 21.31
C ASP A 65 -0.86 -0.77 20.54
N SER A 66 -1.30 -1.98 20.87
CA SER A 66 -0.93 -3.21 20.17
C SER A 66 -1.45 -3.25 18.72
N GLY A 67 -2.64 -2.69 18.47
CA GLY A 67 -3.21 -2.52 17.14
C GLY A 67 -2.43 -1.49 16.32
N VAL A 68 -2.09 -0.35 16.93
CA VAL A 68 -1.24 0.68 16.30
C VAL A 68 0.10 0.09 15.89
N ALA A 69 0.77 -0.63 16.79
CA ALA A 69 2.04 -1.29 16.51
C ALA A 69 1.94 -2.27 15.33
N LYS A 70 0.84 -3.02 15.24
CA LYS A 70 0.60 -3.95 14.14
C LYS A 70 0.42 -3.25 12.80
N VAL A 71 -0.32 -2.14 12.74
CA VAL A 71 -0.49 -1.33 11.51
C VAL A 71 0.84 -0.77 11.04
N VAL A 72 1.62 -0.19 11.95
CA VAL A 72 2.97 0.33 11.64
C VAL A 72 3.87 -0.77 11.07
N GLU A 73 3.84 -1.96 11.65
CA GLU A 73 4.62 -3.10 11.16
C GLU A 73 4.17 -3.61 9.79
N VAL A 74 2.87 -3.60 9.50
CA VAL A 74 2.37 -3.92 8.15
C VAL A 74 2.86 -2.89 7.14
N TYR A 75 2.77 -1.59 7.45
CA TYR A 75 3.24 -0.54 6.56
C TYR A 75 4.73 -0.66 6.28
N ARG A 76 5.55 -0.91 7.31
CA ARG A 76 6.99 -1.16 7.19
C ARG A 76 7.30 -2.30 6.23
N ARG A 77 6.59 -3.43 6.36
CA ARG A 77 6.77 -4.60 5.48
C ARG A 77 6.38 -4.31 4.03
N ASN A 78 5.27 -3.60 3.82
CA ASN A 78 4.84 -3.21 2.47
C ASN A 78 5.85 -2.27 1.80
N LEU A 79 6.32 -1.25 2.52
CA LEU A 79 7.32 -0.33 2.01
C LEU A 79 8.64 -1.06 1.68
N ALA A 80 9.12 -1.92 2.59
CA ALA A 80 10.32 -2.72 2.34
C ALA A 80 10.18 -3.62 1.10
N THR A 81 9.00 -4.20 0.89
CA THR A 81 8.71 -5.03 -0.28
C THR A 81 8.71 -4.22 -1.57
N LEU A 82 8.07 -3.05 -1.58
CA LEU A 82 8.11 -2.13 -2.71
C LEU A 82 9.55 -1.72 -3.08
N GLN A 83 10.38 -1.41 -2.09
CA GLN A 83 11.78 -1.04 -2.33
C GLN A 83 12.60 -2.20 -2.90
N LYS A 84 12.34 -3.44 -2.45
CA LYS A 84 12.98 -4.63 -3.05
C LYS A 84 12.57 -4.80 -4.52
N LEU A 85 11.28 -4.64 -4.85
CA LEU A 85 10.79 -4.73 -6.22
C LEU A 85 11.40 -3.65 -7.12
N LYS A 86 11.43 -2.39 -6.66
CA LYS A 86 12.05 -1.28 -7.40
C LYS A 86 13.53 -1.53 -7.66
N LYS A 87 14.29 -2.01 -6.67
CA LYS A 87 15.70 -2.36 -6.83
C LYS A 87 15.91 -3.45 -7.87
N ALA A 88 15.09 -4.51 -7.86
CA ALA A 88 15.17 -5.58 -8.83
C ALA A 88 14.90 -5.08 -10.26
N GLN A 89 13.87 -4.25 -10.45
CA GLN A 89 13.55 -3.64 -11.75
C GLN A 89 14.69 -2.78 -12.28
N SER A 90 15.26 -1.90 -11.45
CA SER A 90 16.38 -1.05 -11.87
C SER A 90 17.64 -1.85 -12.26
N GLN A 91 17.85 -3.02 -11.68
CA GLN A 91 18.99 -3.89 -12.03
C GLN A 91 18.75 -4.67 -13.32
N THR A 92 17.50 -5.03 -13.64
CA THR A 92 17.14 -5.68 -14.90
C THR A 92 17.18 -4.71 -16.08
N ASP A 93 16.79 -3.44 -15.88
CA ASP A 93 16.82 -2.42 -16.94
C ASP A 93 18.24 -1.93 -17.31
N THR A 94 19.26 -2.33 -16.55
CA THR A 94 20.67 -1.95 -16.78
C THR A 94 21.52 -3.11 -17.34
N ALA A 95 20.91 -4.24 -17.71
CA ALA A 95 21.56 -5.43 -18.28
C ALA A 95 21.10 -5.66 -19.74
#